data_AF-A0A6P8YCY8-F1
#
_entry.id   AF-A0A6P8YCY8-F1
#
_cell.length_a   1.000
_cell.length_b   1.000
_cell.length_c   1.000
_cell.angle_alpha   90.00
_cell.angle_beta   90.00
_cell.angle_gamma   90.00
#
_symmetry.space_group_name_H-M   'P 1'
#
loop_
_entity.id
_entity.type
_entity.pdbx_description
1 polymer ?
#
loop_
_entity_poly.entity_id
_entity_poly.type
_entity_poly.pdbx_seq_one_letter_code
_entity_poly.pdbx_strand_id
1 'polypeptide(L)'
;MKKMTSNNVKGAVNVGHLLEKLETEYSFISSVLDRVPLIYSQDTEDASDEDESQKHANAVMSKSGNATRANTVEELQERLDALKSKSKPGMKNSIKKKDLETKLRNKKKKDDRNSGPHRLKRLEKLERRKHEMRMKSAESKHEMRMKPSEKRPPEQKPSKPVYNSEGKMVFSKFDFSDVGSVNDLKKKKKETKDPKKILEKLKEKKETLKKLKDEGKDDKVLKMVKKEAWSNALKKAEGIKIRDDPELLKKSIRRKEAQKRSSAKKWASRESTIKKKKKEKDEKRESNLQNRKDSKKQKKRAAAIKRGRIVPGF
;
A
#
# COMPACT_ATOMS: atom_id res chain seq x y z
N MET A 1 -38.40 -57.50 47.34
CA MET A 1 -38.99 -56.17 47.16
C MET A 1 -38.14 -55.14 47.89
N LYS A 2 -37.74 -54.05 47.20
CA LYS A 2 -37.33 -52.71 47.70
C LYS A 2 -36.03 -52.61 48.54
N LYS A 3 -35.12 -51.65 48.37
CA LYS A 3 -34.87 -50.56 47.38
C LYS A 3 -33.39 -50.14 47.57
N MET A 4 -32.68 -49.86 46.48
CA MET A 4 -31.42 -49.12 46.53
C MET A 4 -31.68 -47.68 46.99
N THR A 5 -30.82 -47.10 47.81
CA THR A 5 -30.75 -45.64 48.00
C THR A 5 -29.31 -45.17 47.79
N SER A 6 -29.14 -44.47 46.67
CA SER A 6 -27.96 -43.72 46.29
C SER A 6 -28.05 -42.36 46.99
N ASN A 7 -27.10 -42.05 47.88
CA ASN A 7 -26.95 -40.73 48.46
C ASN A 7 -25.90 -39.95 47.70
N ASN A 8 -26.34 -39.32 46.60
CA ASN A 8 -25.62 -38.27 45.89
C ASN A 8 -26.05 -36.91 46.48
N VAL A 9 -25.34 -36.42 47.49
CA VAL A 9 -25.55 -35.06 48.03
C VAL A 9 -24.72 -34.08 47.20
N LYS A 10 -25.37 -33.50 46.20
CA LYS A 10 -24.88 -32.35 45.44
C LYS A 10 -24.68 -31.17 46.41
N GLY A 11 -23.48 -30.61 46.46
CA GLY A 11 -23.19 -29.39 47.19
C GLY A 11 -24.08 -28.26 46.68
N ALA A 12 -24.99 -27.78 47.53
CA ALA A 12 -25.81 -26.62 47.24
C ALA A 12 -24.89 -25.39 47.19
N VAL A 13 -24.77 -24.79 46.01
CA VAL A 13 -24.04 -23.53 45.84
C VAL A 13 -24.80 -22.45 46.62
N ASN A 14 -24.16 -21.86 47.62
CA ASN A 14 -24.75 -20.76 48.38
C ASN A 14 -24.81 -19.52 47.48
N VAL A 15 -26.01 -19.25 46.97
CA VAL A 15 -26.27 -18.16 46.01
C VAL A 15 -25.96 -16.79 46.63
N GLY A 16 -26.18 -16.61 47.94
CA GLY A 16 -25.86 -15.37 48.64
C GLY A 16 -24.37 -15.07 48.64
N HIS A 17 -23.54 -16.08 48.94
CA HIS A 17 -22.07 -15.95 48.88
C HIS A 17 -21.55 -15.65 47.47
N LEU A 18 -22.23 -16.17 46.45
CA LEU A 18 -21.88 -15.88 45.06
C LEU A 18 -22.21 -14.42 44.69
N LEU A 19 -23.37 -13.92 45.14
CA LEU A 19 -23.78 -12.52 44.91
C LEU A 19 -22.83 -11.55 45.59
N GLU A 20 -22.46 -11.80 46.84
CA GLU A 20 -21.50 -10.98 47.57
C GLU A 20 -20.14 -10.93 46.85
N LYS A 21 -19.65 -12.08 46.36
CA LYS A 21 -18.42 -12.12 45.54
C LYS A 21 -18.56 -11.31 44.25
N LEU A 22 -19.68 -11.44 43.54
CA LEU A 22 -19.91 -10.68 42.31
C LEU A 22 -19.97 -9.17 42.56
N GLU A 23 -20.55 -8.72 43.67
CA GLU A 23 -20.59 -7.30 44.05
C GLU A 23 -19.19 -6.77 44.40
N THR A 24 -18.37 -7.55 45.11
CA THR A 24 -16.98 -7.17 45.40
C THR A 24 -16.13 -7.10 44.13
N GLU A 25 -16.29 -8.06 43.22
CA GLU A 25 -15.58 -8.08 41.93
C GLU A 25 -16.04 -6.93 41.03
N TYR A 26 -17.34 -6.63 40.99
CA TYR A 26 -17.88 -5.50 40.23
C TYR A 26 -17.31 -4.17 40.72
N SER A 27 -17.28 -3.98 42.04
CA SER A 27 -16.72 -2.76 42.66
C SER A 27 -15.22 -2.61 42.36
N PHE A 28 -14.48 -3.72 42.40
CA PHE A 28 -13.06 -3.74 42.04
C PHE A 28 -12.83 -3.41 40.56
N ILE A 29 -13.56 -4.05 39.65
CA ILE A 29 -13.43 -3.86 38.20
C ILE A 29 -13.78 -2.42 37.81
N SER A 30 -14.86 -1.86 38.36
CA SER A 30 -15.24 -0.46 38.12
C SER A 30 -14.15 0.50 38.58
N SER A 31 -13.59 0.30 39.78
CA SER A 31 -12.48 1.12 40.29
C SER A 31 -11.20 1.02 39.45
N VAL A 32 -10.94 -0.14 38.84
CA VAL A 32 -9.80 -0.33 37.92
C VAL A 32 -10.08 0.36 36.58
N LEU A 33 -11.28 0.20 36.02
CA LEU A 33 -11.65 0.80 34.73
C LEU A 33 -11.67 2.33 34.77
N ASP A 34 -12.07 2.93 35.89
CA ASP A 34 -12.03 4.40 36.08
C ASP A 34 -10.61 4.97 36.11
N ARG A 35 -9.63 4.17 36.53
CA ARG A 35 -8.21 4.55 36.56
C ARG A 35 -7.50 4.32 35.23
N VAL A 36 -8.10 3.55 34.33
CA VAL A 36 -7.55 3.30 32.99
C VAL A 36 -8.09 4.39 32.06
N PRO A 37 -7.23 5.26 31.48
CA PRO A 37 -7.69 6.25 30.52
C PRO A 37 -8.31 5.52 29.32
N LEU A 38 -9.62 5.72 29.15
CA LEU A 38 -10.39 5.27 27.99
C LEU A 38 -9.76 5.87 26.73
N ILE A 39 -8.91 5.07 26.06
CA ILE A 39 -8.53 5.32 24.67
C ILE A 39 -9.77 4.94 23.86
N TYR A 40 -10.70 5.89 23.73
CA TYR A 40 -11.77 5.78 22.77
C TYR A 40 -11.12 5.81 21.38
N SER A 41 -10.88 4.62 20.81
CA SER A 41 -10.70 4.50 19.38
C SER A 41 -12.02 4.92 18.77
N GLN A 42 -12.09 6.19 18.38
CA GLN A 42 -13.17 6.69 17.55
C GLN A 42 -13.12 5.85 16.27
N ASP A 43 -13.99 4.85 16.21
CA ASP A 43 -14.30 4.12 15.00
C ASP A 43 -14.69 5.18 13.97
N THR A 44 -13.76 5.46 13.07
CA THR A 44 -14.05 6.24 11.88
C THR A 44 -14.97 5.38 11.03
N GLU A 45 -16.27 5.56 11.22
CA GLU A 45 -17.25 5.19 10.22
C GLU A 45 -16.87 5.83 8.89
N ASP A 46 -17.04 5.04 7.83
CA ASP A 46 -16.89 5.43 6.43
C ASP A 46 -17.76 6.66 6.12
N ALA A 47 -17.19 7.86 6.25
CA ALA A 47 -17.72 9.08 5.66
C ALA A 47 -16.94 9.37 4.37
N SER A 48 -17.66 9.26 3.26
CA SER A 48 -17.29 9.73 1.94
C SER A 48 -16.63 11.12 1.96
N ASP A 49 -15.37 11.17 1.52
CA ASP A 49 -14.63 12.39 1.20
C ASP A 49 -15.22 13.02 -0.08
N GLU A 50 -16.39 13.66 0.07
CA GLU A 50 -16.86 14.70 -0.84
C GLU A 50 -16.97 16.03 -0.06
N ASP A 51 -16.08 16.94 -0.44
CA ASP A 51 -16.28 18.40 -0.46
C ASP A 51 -16.60 19.14 0.86
N GLU A 52 -15.62 19.22 1.75
CA GLU A 52 -15.51 20.32 2.73
C GLU A 52 -14.22 21.12 2.49
N SER A 53 -14.19 21.94 1.45
CA SER A 53 -13.12 22.94 1.25
C SER A 53 -13.59 24.40 1.23
N GLN A 54 -14.87 24.67 1.51
CA GLN A 54 -15.42 26.04 1.40
C GLN A 54 -16.00 26.66 2.69
N LYS A 55 -16.00 25.98 3.85
CA LYS A 55 -16.59 26.54 5.08
C LYS A 55 -15.62 27.16 6.10
N HIS A 56 -14.31 27.04 5.90
CA HIS A 56 -13.33 27.62 6.84
C HIS A 56 -12.73 28.97 6.41
N ALA A 57 -13.17 29.55 5.29
CA ALA A 57 -12.73 30.88 4.85
C ALA A 57 -13.48 32.04 5.52
N ASN A 58 -14.71 31.81 6.01
CA ASN A 58 -15.57 32.88 6.53
C ASN A 58 -15.65 32.98 8.06
N ALA A 59 -14.89 32.19 8.81
CA ALA A 59 -14.91 32.19 10.28
C ALA A 59 -13.72 32.91 10.95
N VAL A 60 -12.77 33.47 10.17
CA VAL A 60 -11.58 34.15 10.72
C VAL A 60 -11.71 35.68 10.74
N MET A 61 -12.78 36.25 10.20
CA MET A 61 -12.94 37.72 10.10
C MET A 61 -13.94 38.38 11.06
N SER A 62 -14.55 37.67 12.00
CA SER A 62 -15.52 38.29 12.94
C SER A 62 -15.16 38.08 14.42
N LYS A 63 -13.90 38.35 14.79
CA LYS A 63 -13.54 38.60 16.20
C LYS A 63 -12.25 39.40 16.36
N SER A 64 -12.22 40.60 15.79
CA SER A 64 -11.39 41.68 16.35
C SER A 64 -12.31 42.83 16.70
N GLY A 65 -12.68 42.94 17.97
CA GLY A 65 -13.17 44.21 18.50
C GLY A 65 -12.13 45.29 18.21
N ASN A 66 -12.59 46.47 17.84
CA ASN A 66 -11.82 47.65 17.44
C ASN A 66 -10.49 47.79 18.20
N ALA A 67 -9.42 47.24 17.64
CA ALA A 67 -8.06 47.57 18.04
C ALA A 67 -7.61 48.70 17.13
N THR A 68 -7.50 49.91 17.68
CA THR A 68 -6.91 51.05 16.99
C THR A 68 -5.51 50.67 16.50
N ARG A 69 -5.23 51.00 15.24
CA ARG A 69 -3.91 50.82 14.62
C ARG A 69 -2.91 51.69 15.39
N ALA A 70 -1.71 51.14 15.66
CA ALA A 70 -0.64 51.91 16.32
C ALA A 70 -0.32 53.17 15.51
N ASN A 71 -0.25 54.32 16.17
CA ASN A 71 -0.10 55.61 15.51
C ASN A 71 1.37 56.00 15.34
N THR A 72 2.28 55.42 16.14
CA THR A 72 3.73 55.65 16.04
C THR A 72 4.52 54.34 15.92
N VAL A 73 5.75 54.44 15.38
CA VAL A 73 6.64 53.28 15.18
C VAL A 73 7.10 52.70 16.52
N GLU A 74 7.32 53.56 17.50
CA GLU A 74 7.70 53.19 18.86
C GLU A 74 6.56 52.43 19.55
N GLU A 75 5.31 52.91 19.45
CA GLU A 75 4.13 52.22 19.99
C GLU A 75 3.95 50.83 19.35
N LEU A 76 4.26 50.69 18.06
CA LEU A 76 4.23 49.41 17.36
C LEU A 76 5.33 48.46 17.84
N GLN A 77 6.54 48.96 18.08
CA GLN A 77 7.65 48.17 18.62
C GLN A 77 7.36 47.70 20.04
N GLU A 78 6.87 48.59 20.91
CA GLU A 78 6.47 48.25 22.26
C GLU A 78 5.33 47.22 22.29
N ARG A 79 4.34 47.35 21.40
CA ARG A 79 3.28 46.33 21.25
C ARG A 79 3.83 44.98 20.78
N LEU A 80 4.77 44.98 19.83
CA LEU A 80 5.40 43.74 19.36
C LEU A 80 6.24 43.08 20.45
N ASP A 81 6.96 43.86 21.25
CA ASP A 81 7.80 43.33 22.33
C ASP A 81 6.95 42.90 23.53
N ALA A 82 5.82 43.56 23.78
CA ALA A 82 4.78 43.09 24.70
C ALA A 82 4.14 41.76 24.22
N LEU A 83 3.91 41.59 22.91
CA LEU A 83 3.41 40.34 22.33
C LEU A 83 4.44 39.21 22.39
N LYS A 84 5.73 39.51 22.15
CA LYS A 84 6.82 38.53 22.25
C LYS A 84 7.09 38.11 23.70
N SER A 85 7.05 39.05 24.64
CA SER A 85 7.27 38.77 26.08
C SER A 85 6.08 38.03 26.71
N LYS A 86 4.84 38.32 26.31
CA LYS A 86 3.63 37.57 26.70
C LYS A 86 3.55 36.19 26.06
N SER A 87 4.23 35.97 24.94
CA SER A 87 4.31 34.68 24.25
C SER A 87 5.62 33.96 24.56
N LYS A 88 5.84 33.59 25.83
CA LYS A 88 6.70 32.44 26.10
C LYS A 88 6.05 31.24 25.39
N PRO A 89 6.70 30.59 24.41
CA PRO A 89 6.06 29.55 23.64
C PRO A 89 5.72 28.40 24.58
N GLY A 90 4.44 28.26 24.91
CA GLY A 90 3.95 27.10 25.65
C GLY A 90 4.41 25.81 24.97
N MET A 91 4.54 24.73 25.73
CA MET A 91 5.07 23.44 25.28
C MET A 91 4.48 22.97 23.93
N LYS A 92 3.22 23.28 23.64
CA LYS A 92 2.56 22.99 22.34
C LYS A 92 3.17 23.75 21.16
N ASN A 93 3.59 25.00 21.34
CA ASN A 93 4.20 25.83 20.28
C ASN A 93 5.68 25.46 20.06
N SER A 94 6.40 25.05 21.10
CA SER A 94 7.77 24.51 20.94
C SER A 94 7.77 23.15 20.25
N ILE A 95 6.78 22.28 20.54
CA ILE A 95 6.55 21.02 19.81
C ILE A 95 6.23 21.30 18.34
N LYS A 96 5.35 22.26 18.02
CA LYS A 96 5.05 22.66 16.64
C LYS A 96 6.27 23.21 15.90
N LYS A 97 7.12 24.00 16.56
CA LYS A 97 8.40 24.47 15.99
C LYS A 97 9.34 23.30 15.68
N LYS A 98 9.52 22.36 16.61
CA LYS A 98 10.34 21.15 16.39
C LYS A 98 9.80 20.27 15.27
N ASP A 99 8.48 20.12 15.17
CA ASP A 99 7.85 19.37 14.08
C ASP A 99 8.04 20.07 12.71
N LEU A 100 7.95 21.40 12.67
CA LEU A 100 8.24 22.17 11.46
C LEU A 100 9.72 22.06 11.06
N GLU A 101 10.63 22.13 12.02
CA GLU A 101 12.06 22.04 11.80
C GLU A 101 12.49 20.65 11.30
N THR A 102 11.92 19.58 11.88
CA THR A 102 12.14 18.20 11.39
C THR A 102 11.56 18.00 9.99
N LYS A 103 10.39 18.56 9.68
CA LYS A 103 9.81 18.56 8.32
C LYS A 103 10.71 19.28 7.32
N LEU A 104 11.26 20.45 7.66
CA LEU A 104 12.19 21.19 6.81
C LEU A 104 13.50 20.41 6.58
N ARG A 105 14.06 19.80 7.62
CA ARG A 105 15.26 18.95 7.52
C ARG A 105 15.02 17.72 6.65
N ASN A 106 13.85 17.08 6.77
CA ASN A 106 13.47 15.93 5.95
C ASN A 106 13.26 16.32 4.48
N LYS A 107 12.70 17.51 4.22
CA LYS A 107 12.55 18.06 2.88
C LYS A 107 13.90 18.35 2.23
N LYS A 108 14.81 19.04 2.94
CA LYS A 108 16.20 19.24 2.47
C LYS A 108 16.92 17.93 2.15
N LYS A 109 16.87 16.93 3.06
CA LYS A 109 17.45 15.59 2.80
C LYS A 109 16.84 14.89 1.59
N LYS A 110 15.54 15.06 1.36
CA LYS A 110 14.86 14.49 0.19
C LYS A 110 15.28 15.19 -1.08
N ASP A 111 15.38 16.51 -1.05
CA ASP A 111 15.83 17.31 -2.18
C ASP A 111 17.29 16.97 -2.50
N ASP A 112 18.21 16.88 -1.51
CA ASP A 112 19.61 16.48 -1.73
C ASP A 112 19.74 15.08 -2.38
N ARG A 113 18.89 14.13 -1.98
CA ARG A 113 18.80 12.81 -2.62
C ARG A 113 18.31 12.88 -4.07
N ASN A 114 17.55 13.91 -4.43
CA ASN A 114 16.89 14.09 -5.72
C ASN A 114 17.57 15.11 -6.64
N SER A 115 18.39 16.03 -6.13
CA SER A 115 19.03 17.12 -6.88
C SER A 115 20.55 17.01 -6.90
N GLY A 116 21.16 16.26 -5.98
CA GLY A 116 22.61 16.18 -5.82
C GLY A 116 23.33 15.14 -6.69
N PRO A 117 24.67 15.02 -6.53
CA PRO A 117 25.54 14.07 -7.26
C PRO A 117 25.10 12.60 -7.10
N HIS A 118 24.33 12.30 -6.05
CA HIS A 118 23.76 10.99 -5.81
C HIS A 118 22.70 10.56 -6.85
N ARG A 119 21.97 11.51 -7.46
CA ARG A 119 21.04 11.22 -8.56
C ARG A 119 21.79 10.90 -9.85
N LEU A 120 22.86 11.65 -10.15
CA LEU A 120 23.72 11.39 -11.30
C LEU A 120 24.38 10.01 -11.20
N LYS A 121 24.95 9.68 -10.04
CA LYS A 121 25.53 8.35 -9.77
C LYS A 121 24.52 7.21 -9.89
N ARG A 122 23.24 7.47 -9.55
CA ARG A 122 22.15 6.48 -9.70
C ARG A 122 21.74 6.28 -11.17
N LEU A 123 21.72 7.35 -11.96
CA LEU A 123 21.46 7.28 -13.41
C LEU A 123 22.59 6.56 -14.13
N GLU A 124 23.84 6.88 -13.82
CA GLU A 124 25.02 6.20 -14.39
C GLU A 124 25.02 4.70 -14.06
N LYS A 125 24.71 4.34 -12.80
CA LYS A 125 24.60 2.92 -12.40
C LYS A 125 23.47 2.19 -13.13
N LEU A 126 22.36 2.88 -13.42
CA LEU A 126 21.25 2.31 -14.18
C LEU A 126 21.62 2.11 -15.65
N GLU A 127 22.35 3.05 -16.25
CA GLU A 127 22.86 2.95 -17.62
C GLU A 127 23.87 1.81 -17.76
N ARG A 128 24.83 1.68 -16.83
CA ARG A 128 25.76 0.54 -16.78
C ARG A 128 25.03 -0.80 -16.71
N ARG A 129 24.03 -0.92 -15.84
CA ARG A 129 23.24 -2.15 -15.72
C ARG A 129 22.42 -2.45 -16.98
N LYS A 130 21.90 -1.43 -17.67
CA LYS A 130 21.17 -1.60 -18.93
C LYS A 130 22.11 -2.02 -20.06
N HIS A 131 23.33 -1.48 -20.09
CA HIS A 131 24.37 -1.90 -21.03
C HIS A 131 24.80 -3.34 -20.79
N GLU A 132 25.07 -3.73 -19.54
CA GLU A 132 25.43 -5.11 -19.18
C GLU A 132 24.34 -6.11 -19.57
N MET A 133 23.06 -5.79 -19.29
CA MET A 133 21.93 -6.63 -19.72
C MET A 133 21.81 -6.77 -21.24
N ARG A 134 22.14 -5.71 -21.99
CA ARG A 134 22.14 -5.74 -23.46
C ARG A 134 23.28 -6.59 -24.02
N MET A 135 24.47 -6.53 -23.41
CA MET A 135 25.60 -7.39 -23.78
C MET A 135 25.30 -8.85 -23.46
N LYS A 136 24.79 -9.16 -22.25
CA LYS A 136 24.41 -10.53 -21.85
C LYS A 136 23.29 -11.11 -22.71
N SER A 137 22.33 -10.28 -23.13
CA SER A 137 21.28 -10.69 -24.06
C SER A 137 21.76 -10.85 -25.51
N ALA A 138 22.82 -10.16 -25.91
CA ALA A 138 23.43 -10.33 -27.23
C ALA A 138 24.25 -11.63 -27.26
N GLU A 139 24.99 -11.91 -26.19
CA GLU A 139 25.78 -13.13 -25.98
C GLU A 139 24.89 -14.38 -25.93
N SER A 140 23.78 -14.34 -25.18
CA SER A 140 22.82 -15.44 -25.14
C SER A 140 22.09 -15.68 -26.47
N LYS A 141 21.97 -14.65 -27.32
CA LYS A 141 21.41 -14.78 -28.68
C LYS A 141 22.43 -15.35 -29.66
N HIS A 142 23.72 -15.15 -29.42
CA HIS A 142 24.79 -15.77 -30.19
C HIS A 142 24.88 -17.27 -29.88
N GLU A 143 24.80 -17.66 -28.61
CA GLU A 143 24.78 -19.08 -28.21
C GLU A 143 23.55 -19.86 -28.71
N MET A 144 22.36 -19.27 -28.76
CA MET A 144 21.17 -19.93 -29.29
C MET A 144 21.15 -20.10 -30.82
N ARG A 145 22.01 -19.39 -31.56
CA ARG A 145 22.10 -19.52 -33.03
C ARG A 145 23.05 -20.63 -33.50
N MET A 146 23.83 -21.22 -32.59
CA MET A 146 24.83 -22.26 -32.90
C MET A 146 24.39 -23.70 -32.55
N LYS A 147 23.12 -23.95 -32.22
CA LYS A 147 22.60 -25.31 -32.03
C LYS A 147 21.27 -25.54 -32.78
N PRO A 148 21.24 -26.44 -33.77
CA PRO A 148 19.99 -26.92 -34.36
C PRO A 148 19.14 -27.66 -33.31
N SER A 149 17.85 -27.31 -33.25
CA SER A 149 16.88 -27.82 -32.29
C SER A 149 16.04 -28.95 -32.88
N GLU A 150 16.16 -30.17 -32.35
CA GLU A 150 15.11 -31.19 -32.42
C GLU A 150 14.43 -31.30 -31.05
N LYS A 151 13.10 -31.14 -31.03
CA LYS A 151 12.25 -31.27 -29.83
C LYS A 151 11.59 -32.65 -29.83
N ARG A 152 11.80 -33.44 -28.78
CA ARG A 152 10.91 -34.53 -28.34
C ARG A 152 10.67 -34.45 -26.81
N PRO A 153 9.54 -34.96 -26.27
CA PRO A 153 9.12 -34.78 -24.87
C PRO A 153 9.89 -35.70 -23.90
N PRO A 154 9.98 -35.36 -22.59
CA PRO A 154 10.84 -36.07 -21.65
C PRO A 154 10.16 -37.33 -21.06
N GLU A 155 10.67 -38.50 -21.40
CA GLU A 155 10.45 -39.75 -20.65
C GLU A 155 11.46 -39.86 -19.50
N GLN A 156 10.95 -40.18 -18.30
CA GLN A 156 11.74 -40.44 -17.11
C GLN A 156 12.42 -41.80 -17.25
N LYS A 157 13.75 -41.82 -17.35
CA LYS A 157 14.56 -43.04 -17.33
C LYS A 157 15.17 -43.22 -15.94
N PRO A 158 15.24 -44.46 -15.41
CA PRO A 158 15.94 -44.71 -14.16
C PRO A 158 17.43 -44.35 -14.31
N SER A 159 18.01 -43.79 -13.24
CA SER A 159 19.39 -43.31 -13.22
C SER A 159 20.37 -44.42 -13.61
N LYS A 160 21.27 -44.11 -14.54
CA LYS A 160 22.31 -45.06 -14.99
C LYS A 160 23.39 -45.17 -13.91
N PRO A 161 23.92 -46.36 -13.63
CA PRO A 161 25.05 -46.51 -12.70
C PRO A 161 26.25 -45.70 -13.19
N VAL A 162 26.90 -44.98 -12.27
CA VAL A 162 28.08 -44.15 -12.57
C VAL A 162 29.31 -45.04 -12.61
N TYR A 163 29.95 -45.11 -13.78
CA TYR A 163 31.18 -45.86 -14.01
C TYR A 163 32.38 -44.89 -14.10
N ASN A 164 33.54 -45.33 -13.59
CA ASN A 164 34.81 -44.63 -13.83
C ASN A 164 35.26 -44.77 -15.31
N SER A 165 36.30 -44.06 -15.71
CA SER A 165 36.93 -44.18 -17.05
C SER A 165 37.36 -45.61 -17.41
N GLU A 166 37.51 -46.49 -16.41
CA GLU A 166 37.83 -47.91 -16.54
C GLU A 166 36.59 -48.83 -16.56
N GLY A 167 35.37 -48.28 -16.60
CA GLY A 167 34.14 -49.06 -16.72
C GLY A 167 33.70 -49.82 -15.45
N LYS A 168 34.32 -49.57 -14.29
CA LYS A 168 33.94 -50.18 -13.01
C LYS A 168 32.94 -49.31 -12.24
N MET A 169 31.93 -49.93 -11.64
CA MET A 169 30.86 -49.26 -10.89
C MET A 169 31.40 -48.75 -9.56
N VAL A 170 31.24 -47.46 -9.28
CA VAL A 170 31.78 -46.84 -8.05
C VAL A 170 30.71 -46.71 -6.97
N PHE A 171 30.81 -47.54 -5.93
CA PHE A 171 29.90 -47.52 -4.79
C PHE A 171 30.05 -46.32 -3.85
N SER A 172 31.14 -45.55 -3.97
CA SER A 172 31.44 -44.40 -3.07
C SER A 172 30.89 -43.05 -3.55
N LYS A 173 30.25 -42.98 -4.73
CA LYS A 173 29.72 -41.74 -5.29
C LYS A 173 28.19 -41.83 -5.44
N PHE A 174 27.51 -41.74 -4.29
CA PHE A 174 26.06 -41.63 -4.24
C PHE A 174 25.65 -40.31 -4.90
N ASP A 175 24.89 -40.37 -5.98
CA ASP A 175 24.34 -39.19 -6.65
C ASP A 175 23.01 -38.82 -5.99
N PHE A 176 23.02 -37.80 -5.12
CA PHE A 176 21.81 -37.30 -4.45
C PHE A 176 20.87 -36.52 -5.39
N SER A 177 21.17 -36.47 -6.69
CA SER A 177 20.30 -35.84 -7.68
C SER A 177 18.90 -36.49 -7.75
N ASP A 178 18.80 -37.78 -7.41
CA ASP A 178 17.55 -38.56 -7.48
C ASP A 178 16.78 -38.60 -6.15
N VAL A 179 17.40 -38.22 -5.02
CA VAL A 179 16.67 -38.01 -3.75
C VAL A 179 16.00 -36.64 -3.73
N GLY A 180 15.04 -36.47 -4.64
CA GLY A 180 14.10 -35.35 -4.62
C GLY A 180 14.79 -34.01 -4.46
N SER A 181 15.45 -33.54 -5.53
CA SER A 181 15.85 -32.14 -5.67
C SER A 181 14.82 -31.26 -4.96
N VAL A 182 15.23 -30.47 -3.98
CA VAL A 182 14.37 -29.51 -3.25
C VAL A 182 13.54 -28.61 -4.19
N ASN A 183 13.91 -28.56 -5.47
CA ASN A 183 13.17 -27.92 -6.54
C ASN A 183 11.94 -28.68 -7.05
N ASP A 184 11.90 -30.02 -6.99
CA ASP A 184 10.75 -30.83 -7.40
C ASP A 184 9.66 -30.87 -6.32
N LEU A 185 10.03 -30.81 -5.03
CA LEU A 185 9.07 -30.52 -3.96
C LEU A 185 8.48 -29.10 -4.08
N LYS A 186 9.26 -28.12 -4.57
CA LYS A 186 8.78 -26.76 -4.87
C LYS A 186 7.91 -26.67 -6.14
N LYS A 187 7.89 -27.71 -6.99
CA LYS A 187 6.96 -27.83 -8.13
C LYS A 187 5.58 -28.34 -7.73
N LYS A 188 5.35 -28.72 -6.46
CA LYS A 188 3.98 -28.80 -5.91
C LYS A 188 3.34 -27.44 -6.15
N LYS A 189 2.37 -27.38 -7.07
CA LYS A 189 1.78 -26.17 -7.63
C LYS A 189 1.50 -25.17 -6.50
N LYS A 190 2.28 -24.08 -6.44
CA LYS A 190 2.04 -22.99 -5.48
C LYS A 190 0.57 -22.64 -5.52
N GLU A 191 -0.11 -22.77 -4.39
CA GLU A 191 -1.53 -22.42 -4.30
C GLU A 191 -1.71 -20.98 -4.81
N THR A 192 -2.66 -20.80 -5.73
CA THR A 192 -2.90 -19.52 -6.40
C THR A 192 -3.25 -18.46 -5.36
N LYS A 193 -2.36 -17.48 -5.13
CA LYS A 193 -2.55 -16.39 -4.14
C LYS A 193 -3.56 -15.32 -4.57
N ASP A 194 -4.23 -15.51 -5.71
CA ASP A 194 -5.19 -14.56 -6.26
C ASP A 194 -6.55 -14.69 -5.55
N PRO A 195 -7.04 -13.64 -4.87
CA PRO A 195 -8.26 -13.75 -4.07
C PRO A 195 -9.52 -14.00 -4.92
N LYS A 196 -9.52 -13.59 -6.20
CA LYS A 196 -10.61 -13.90 -7.15
C LYS A 196 -10.68 -15.40 -7.44
N LYS A 197 -9.55 -16.02 -7.77
CA LYS A 197 -9.44 -17.47 -8.04
C LYS A 197 -9.73 -18.30 -6.80
N ILE A 198 -9.32 -17.85 -5.62
CA ILE A 198 -9.63 -18.54 -4.36
C ILE A 198 -11.14 -18.48 -4.10
N LEU A 199 -11.78 -17.33 -4.30
CA LEU A 199 -13.23 -17.19 -4.14
C LEU A 199 -14.01 -18.07 -5.13
N GLU A 200 -13.55 -18.17 -6.38
CA GLU A 200 -14.12 -19.04 -7.41
C GLU A 200 -14.04 -20.51 -7.00
N LYS A 201 -12.86 -20.98 -6.58
CA LYS A 201 -12.69 -22.35 -6.05
C LYS A 201 -13.59 -22.63 -4.86
N LEU A 202 -13.78 -21.66 -3.96
CA LEU A 202 -14.70 -21.83 -2.83
C LEU A 202 -16.16 -21.93 -3.29
N LYS A 203 -16.55 -21.20 -4.34
CA LYS A 203 -17.90 -21.31 -4.92
C LYS A 203 -18.08 -22.68 -5.57
N GLU A 204 -17.15 -23.10 -6.42
CA GLU A 204 -17.17 -24.43 -7.05
C GLU A 204 -17.29 -25.54 -6.01
N LYS A 205 -16.49 -25.48 -4.93
CA LYS A 205 -16.59 -26.44 -3.82
C LYS A 205 -17.96 -26.42 -3.13
N LYS A 206 -18.52 -25.24 -2.90
CA LYS A 206 -19.87 -25.13 -2.31
C LYS A 206 -20.93 -25.70 -3.23
N GLU A 207 -20.80 -25.48 -4.54
CA GLU A 207 -21.72 -26.02 -5.55
C GLU A 207 -21.60 -27.55 -5.67
N THR A 208 -20.40 -28.11 -5.65
CA THR A 208 -20.23 -29.58 -5.66
C THR A 208 -20.80 -30.23 -4.41
N LEU A 209 -20.58 -29.62 -3.23
CA LEU A 209 -21.18 -30.10 -1.98
C LEU A 209 -22.70 -29.99 -2.00
N LYS A 210 -23.27 -28.94 -2.60
CA LYS A 210 -24.73 -28.81 -2.76
C LYS A 210 -25.29 -29.88 -3.70
N LYS A 211 -24.71 -30.05 -4.89
CA LYS A 211 -25.12 -31.09 -5.85
C LYS A 211 -25.13 -32.49 -5.22
N LEU A 212 -24.11 -32.83 -4.42
CA LEU A 212 -24.05 -34.13 -3.73
C LEU A 212 -25.11 -34.29 -2.63
N LYS A 213 -25.52 -33.20 -1.98
CA LYS A 213 -26.65 -33.20 -1.04
C LYS A 213 -27.98 -33.37 -1.77
N ASP A 214 -28.16 -32.65 -2.88
CA ASP A 214 -29.37 -32.72 -3.71
C ASP A 214 -29.55 -34.13 -4.31
N GLU A 215 -28.45 -34.83 -4.62
CA GLU A 215 -28.42 -36.23 -5.02
C GLU A 215 -28.68 -37.25 -3.87
N GLY A 216 -28.93 -36.79 -2.65
CA GLY A 216 -29.21 -37.63 -1.47
C GLY A 216 -28.00 -38.38 -0.90
N LYS A 217 -26.77 -37.99 -1.23
CA LYS A 217 -25.52 -38.67 -0.82
C LYS A 217 -24.90 -38.05 0.44
N ASP A 218 -25.71 -37.87 1.49
CA ASP A 218 -25.29 -37.14 2.71
C ASP A 218 -24.09 -37.76 3.42
N ASP A 219 -24.00 -39.09 3.47
CA ASP A 219 -22.84 -39.79 4.07
C ASP A 219 -21.52 -39.46 3.37
N LYS A 220 -21.56 -39.30 2.04
CA LYS A 220 -20.38 -38.94 1.25
C LYS A 220 -20.00 -37.49 1.52
N VAL A 221 -20.99 -36.59 1.62
CA VAL A 221 -20.78 -35.17 1.97
C VAL A 221 -20.14 -35.05 3.35
N LEU A 222 -20.66 -35.75 4.36
CA LEU A 222 -20.10 -35.75 5.72
C LEU A 222 -18.66 -36.27 5.73
N LYS A 223 -18.37 -37.35 5.00
CA LYS A 223 -16.99 -37.87 4.86
C LYS A 223 -16.07 -36.86 4.19
N MET A 224 -16.52 -36.15 3.15
CA MET A 224 -15.74 -35.12 2.46
C MET A 224 -15.46 -33.93 3.38
N VAL A 225 -16.48 -33.39 4.05
CA VAL A 225 -16.33 -32.26 4.99
C VAL A 225 -15.39 -32.63 6.14
N LYS A 226 -15.51 -33.84 6.71
CA LYS A 226 -14.57 -34.33 7.75
C LYS A 226 -13.15 -34.41 7.22
N LYS A 227 -12.94 -35.01 6.04
CA LYS A 227 -11.60 -35.10 5.41
C LYS A 227 -11.00 -33.71 5.15
N GLU A 228 -11.79 -32.75 4.68
CA GLU A 228 -11.35 -31.38 4.46
C GLU A 228 -11.00 -30.67 5.78
N ALA A 229 -11.80 -30.85 6.83
CA ALA A 229 -11.54 -30.29 8.15
C ALA A 229 -10.20 -30.81 8.71
N TRP A 230 -9.95 -32.10 8.63
CA TRP A 230 -8.68 -32.71 9.05
C TRP A 230 -7.50 -32.26 8.19
N SER A 231 -7.66 -32.20 6.87
CA SER A 231 -6.61 -31.69 5.97
C SER A 231 -6.27 -30.22 6.27
N ASN A 232 -7.28 -29.39 6.55
CA ASN A 232 -7.09 -28.00 6.92
C ASN A 232 -6.41 -27.86 8.29
N ALA A 233 -6.75 -28.70 9.26
CA ALA A 233 -6.08 -28.73 10.57
C ALA A 233 -4.59 -29.08 10.42
N LEU A 234 -4.27 -30.12 9.64
CA LEU A 234 -2.89 -30.53 9.36
C LEU A 234 -2.10 -29.43 8.65
N LYS A 235 -2.67 -28.79 7.61
CA LYS A 235 -2.02 -27.67 6.91
C LYS A 235 -1.78 -26.48 7.82
N LYS A 236 -2.71 -26.18 8.75
CA LYS A 236 -2.50 -25.12 9.75
C LYS A 236 -1.38 -25.47 10.72
N ALA A 237 -1.30 -26.74 11.16
CA ALA A 237 -0.21 -27.23 12.02
C ALA A 237 1.15 -27.20 11.31
N GLU A 238 1.20 -27.47 10.00
CA GLU A 238 2.38 -27.31 9.15
C GLU A 238 2.80 -25.83 8.98
N GLY A 239 1.94 -24.88 9.37
CA GLY A 239 2.19 -23.44 9.25
C GLY A 239 1.72 -22.83 7.92
N ILE A 240 0.97 -23.56 7.10
CA ILE A 240 0.40 -23.06 5.85
C ILE A 240 -0.81 -22.17 6.17
N LYS A 241 -0.76 -20.91 5.71
CA LYS A 241 -1.84 -19.92 5.90
C LYS A 241 -3.00 -20.18 4.92
N ILE A 242 -4.04 -20.84 5.41
CA ILE A 242 -5.27 -21.11 4.67
C ILE A 242 -6.12 -19.84 4.58
N ARG A 243 -6.69 -19.54 3.40
CA ARG A 243 -7.49 -18.33 3.12
C ARG A 243 -8.86 -18.69 2.56
N ASP A 244 -9.72 -19.25 3.39
CA ASP A 244 -11.00 -19.81 2.94
C ASP A 244 -12.22 -18.92 3.25
N ASP A 245 -12.02 -17.77 3.92
CA ASP A 245 -13.12 -16.90 4.32
C ASP A 245 -13.65 -16.04 3.14
N PRO A 246 -14.90 -16.22 2.70
CA PRO A 246 -15.43 -15.56 1.51
C PRO A 246 -15.53 -14.04 1.68
N GLU A 247 -15.83 -13.55 2.90
CA GLU A 247 -15.95 -12.12 3.18
C GLU A 247 -14.60 -11.42 3.15
N LEU A 248 -13.56 -12.01 3.74
CA LEU A 248 -12.21 -11.47 3.72
C LEU A 248 -11.62 -11.47 2.30
N LEU A 249 -11.95 -12.48 1.49
CA LEU A 249 -11.58 -12.53 0.08
C LEU A 249 -12.27 -11.41 -0.72
N LYS A 250 -13.58 -11.18 -0.51
CA LYS A 250 -14.31 -10.05 -1.11
C LYS A 250 -13.69 -8.71 -0.70
N LYS A 251 -13.41 -8.51 0.59
CA LYS A 251 -12.72 -7.30 1.11
C LYS A 251 -11.34 -7.12 0.47
N SER A 252 -10.57 -8.20 0.31
CA SER A 252 -9.27 -8.15 -0.36
C SER A 252 -9.37 -7.78 -1.83
N ILE A 253 -10.39 -8.28 -2.54
CA ILE A 253 -10.67 -7.89 -3.93
C ILE A 253 -10.98 -6.40 -4.01
N ARG A 254 -11.89 -5.90 -3.17
CA ARG A 254 -12.25 -4.47 -3.11
C ARG A 254 -11.04 -3.59 -2.84
N ARG A 255 -10.18 -3.96 -1.88
CA ARG A 255 -8.93 -3.23 -1.59
C ARG A 255 -7.99 -3.18 -2.79
N LYS A 256 -7.79 -4.30 -3.49
CA LYS A 256 -6.98 -4.35 -4.72
C LYS A 256 -7.56 -3.46 -5.82
N GLU A 257 -8.88 -3.44 -5.96
CA GLU A 257 -9.57 -2.60 -6.95
C GLU A 257 -9.48 -1.12 -6.59
N ALA A 258 -9.66 -0.74 -5.32
CA ALA A 258 -9.45 0.62 -4.84
C ALA A 258 -8.00 1.10 -5.06
N GLN A 259 -7.00 0.25 -4.81
CA GLN A 259 -5.61 0.55 -5.10
C GLN A 259 -5.36 0.79 -6.60
N LYS A 260 -5.99 -0.02 -7.47
CA LYS A 260 -5.92 0.19 -8.93
C LYS A 260 -6.60 1.49 -9.35
N ARG A 261 -7.79 1.80 -8.84
CA ARG A 261 -8.51 3.06 -9.10
C ARG A 261 -7.70 4.28 -8.68
N SER A 262 -7.15 4.28 -7.47
CA SER A 262 -6.30 5.39 -6.99
C SER A 262 -5.02 5.54 -7.82
N SER A 263 -4.42 4.42 -8.26
CA SER A 263 -3.25 4.45 -9.15
C SER A 263 -3.61 5.02 -10.52
N ALA A 264 -4.74 4.62 -11.09
CA ALA A 264 -5.25 5.14 -12.35
C ALA A 264 -5.54 6.65 -12.27
N LYS A 265 -6.23 7.12 -11.23
CA LYS A 265 -6.48 8.55 -10.99
C LYS A 265 -5.18 9.35 -10.90
N LYS A 266 -4.17 8.83 -10.18
CA LYS A 266 -2.84 9.46 -10.08
C LYS A 266 -2.13 9.53 -11.42
N TRP A 267 -2.25 8.51 -12.26
CA TRP A 267 -1.66 8.51 -13.60
C TRP A 267 -2.36 9.48 -14.54
N ALA A 268 -3.69 9.49 -14.55
CA ALA A 268 -4.47 10.46 -15.33
C ALA A 268 -4.16 11.91 -14.92
N SER A 269 -4.06 12.19 -13.62
CA SER A 269 -3.67 13.51 -13.10
C SER A 269 -2.24 13.90 -13.53
N ARG A 270 -1.30 12.95 -13.58
CA ARG A 270 0.06 13.24 -14.07
C ARG A 270 0.05 13.56 -15.56
N GLU A 271 -0.70 12.79 -16.34
CA GLU A 271 -0.82 13.01 -17.78
C GLU A 271 -1.46 14.36 -18.09
N SER A 272 -2.56 14.72 -17.42
CA SER A 272 -3.20 16.03 -17.57
C SER A 272 -2.24 17.16 -17.16
N THR A 273 -1.50 17.00 -16.06
CA THR A 273 -0.48 17.97 -15.63
C THR A 273 0.60 18.16 -16.69
N ILE A 274 1.07 17.08 -17.31
CA ILE A 274 2.08 17.14 -18.37
C ILE A 274 1.52 17.84 -19.61
N LYS A 275 0.29 17.50 -20.03
CA LYS A 275 -0.40 18.15 -21.15
C LYS A 275 -0.58 19.65 -20.89
N LYS A 276 -1.02 20.04 -19.70
CA LYS A 276 -1.17 21.45 -19.30
C LYS A 276 0.17 22.19 -19.37
N LYS A 277 1.24 21.62 -18.79
CA LYS A 277 2.58 22.23 -18.85
C LYS A 277 3.14 22.38 -20.26
N LYS A 278 2.79 21.48 -21.19
CA LYS A 278 3.16 21.63 -22.60
C LYS A 278 2.40 22.79 -23.22
N LYS A 279 1.06 22.81 -23.09
CA LYS A 279 0.20 23.90 -23.57
C LYS A 279 0.63 25.27 -23.05
N GLU A 280 0.85 25.40 -21.73
CA GLU A 280 1.32 26.65 -21.11
C GLU A 280 2.65 27.16 -21.71
N LYS A 281 3.56 26.25 -22.06
CA LYS A 281 4.84 26.62 -22.71
C LYS A 281 4.63 27.06 -24.16
N ASP A 282 3.77 26.37 -24.88
CA ASP A 282 3.46 26.67 -26.28
C ASP A 282 2.72 28.02 -26.37
N GLU A 283 1.71 28.25 -25.53
CA GLU A 283 0.97 29.51 -25.39
C GLU A 283 1.91 30.67 -25.02
N LYS A 284 2.84 30.46 -24.07
CA LYS A 284 3.85 31.46 -23.72
C LYS A 284 4.76 31.79 -24.90
N ARG A 285 5.15 30.78 -25.69
CA ARG A 285 5.98 30.98 -26.89
C ARG A 285 5.21 31.77 -27.95
N GLU A 286 3.95 31.43 -28.19
CA GLU A 286 3.08 32.11 -29.15
C GLU A 286 2.86 33.57 -28.76
N SER A 287 2.53 33.85 -27.50
CA SER A 287 2.40 35.21 -26.97
C SER A 287 3.69 36.01 -27.14
N ASN A 288 4.85 35.43 -26.82
CA ASN A 288 6.14 36.10 -27.00
C ASN A 288 6.46 36.38 -28.49
N LEU A 289 6.14 35.45 -29.39
CA LEU A 289 6.32 35.63 -30.83
C LEU A 289 5.39 36.73 -31.36
N GLN A 290 4.15 36.78 -30.89
CA GLN A 290 3.18 37.80 -31.25
C GLN A 290 3.64 39.18 -30.76
N ASN A 291 4.04 39.30 -29.49
CA ASN A 291 4.60 40.53 -28.93
C ASN A 291 5.83 41.00 -29.72
N ARG A 292 6.69 40.08 -30.19
CA ARG A 292 7.84 40.43 -31.05
C ARG A 292 7.41 40.92 -32.43
N LYS A 293 6.38 40.32 -33.04
CA LYS A 293 5.82 40.78 -34.31
C LYS A 293 5.21 42.18 -34.16
N ASP A 294 4.44 42.40 -33.10
CA ASP A 294 3.74 43.66 -32.86
C ASP A 294 4.71 44.77 -32.49
N SER A 295 5.73 44.49 -31.66
CA SER A 295 6.83 45.42 -31.39
C SER A 295 7.58 45.83 -32.66
N LYS A 296 7.82 44.89 -33.59
CA LYS A 296 8.44 45.21 -34.89
C LYS A 296 7.54 46.11 -35.74
N LYS A 297 6.23 45.82 -35.79
CA LYS A 297 5.24 46.67 -36.48
C LYS A 297 5.20 48.07 -35.89
N GLN A 298 5.12 48.19 -34.56
CA GLN A 298 5.13 49.46 -33.84
C GLN A 298 6.42 50.26 -34.08
N LYS A 299 7.60 49.61 -34.02
CA LYS A 299 8.88 50.27 -34.35
C LYS A 299 8.90 50.81 -35.78
N LYS A 300 8.42 50.04 -36.76
CA LYS A 300 8.30 50.49 -38.16
C LYS A 300 7.36 51.70 -38.30
N ARG A 301 6.22 51.70 -37.59
CA ARG A 301 5.30 52.84 -37.58
C ARG A 301 5.92 54.07 -36.94
N ALA A 302 6.51 53.94 -35.75
CA ALA A 302 7.17 55.04 -35.07
C ALA A 302 8.28 55.67 -35.95
N ALA A 303 9.04 54.85 -36.69
CA ALA A 303 10.03 55.34 -37.63
C ALA A 303 9.41 56.06 -38.85
N ALA A 304 8.26 55.62 -39.36
CA ALA A 304 7.55 56.28 -40.45
C ALA A 304 6.95 57.64 -40.03
N ILE A 305 6.34 57.69 -38.84
CA ILE A 305 5.80 58.92 -38.24
C ILE A 305 6.93 59.95 -38.02
N LYS A 306 8.08 59.53 -37.46
CA LYS A 306 9.25 60.40 -37.30
C LYS A 306 9.80 60.98 -38.61
N ARG A 307 9.53 60.32 -39.75
CA ARG A 307 9.92 60.78 -41.08
C ARG A 307 8.81 61.58 -41.79
N GLY A 308 7.73 61.93 -41.08
CA GLY A 308 6.62 62.72 -41.63
C GLY A 308 5.69 61.96 -42.57
N ARG A 309 5.79 60.62 -42.68
CA ARG A 309 4.82 59.82 -43.45
C ARG A 309 3.59 59.54 -42.61
N ILE A 310 2.43 59.99 -43.09
CA ILE A 310 1.11 59.57 -42.59
C ILE A 310 0.99 58.06 -42.81
N VAL A 311 0.59 57.32 -41.78
CA VAL A 311 0.35 55.87 -41.85
C VAL A 311 -1.17 55.66 -41.81
N PRO A 312 -1.84 55.48 -42.96
CA PRO A 312 -3.29 55.28 -42.99
C PRO A 312 -3.65 53.84 -42.54
N GLY A 313 -4.78 53.68 -41.85
CA GLY A 313 -5.34 52.37 -41.50
C GLY A 313 -4.91 51.82 -40.14
N PHE A 314 -4.45 52.70 -39.23
CA PHE A 314 -4.50 52.51 -37.78
C PHE A 314 -5.12 53.72 -37.14
#